data_AF-A0A554JA30-F1
#
_entry.id   AF-A0A554JA30-F1
#
_cell.length_a   1.000
_cell.length_b   1.000
_cell.length_c   1.000
_cell.angle_alpha   90.00
_cell.angle_beta   90.00
_cell.angle_gamma   90.00
#
_symmetry.space_group_name_H-M   'P 1'
#
loop_
_entity.id
_entity.type
_entity.pdbx_description
1 polymer ?
#
loop_
_entity_poly.entity_id
_entity_poly.type
_entity_poly.pdbx_seq_one_letter_code
_entity_poly.pdbx_strand_id
1 'polypeptide(L)'
;MSPRIPRDLIKHLEWKPGQEPPTPPREDPVHLSPTTIANPATYILLPEGKYGKYDYPDLLIGMQRLSYNAEVEAVNTRKSWEWKNTAKDAASAHTYDFIGNMNHQQAIELNRELGNITLSTVLGREFVKLLREGIDGRIMYGGDRNPVVREKLIEVYNDMTEKRDPWRSEWFDTKFTARGEGFDVTYPIFKNDGWEYVTEELEEHLKEKKCINMNDWLLHSNLHGLPRPGSTGSDLYYWPPSNGSVARFGAYSDWSRLGCGGYPAGRSASLGVRAVAKKTGGAP
;
A
#
# COMPACT_ATOMS: atom_id res chain seq x y z
N MET A 1 -25.40 -19.11 22.43
CA MET A 1 -26.08 -19.31 21.14
C MET A 1 -25.14 -18.83 20.04
N SER A 2 -24.54 -19.74 19.26
CA SER A 2 -23.67 -19.34 18.15
C SER A 2 -24.51 -18.85 16.98
N PRO A 3 -24.18 -17.72 16.34
CA PRO A 3 -24.91 -17.24 15.18
C PRO A 3 -24.77 -18.26 14.03
N ARG A 4 -25.90 -18.75 13.52
CA ARG A 4 -25.94 -19.57 12.31
C ARG A 4 -25.70 -18.67 11.12
N ILE A 5 -24.64 -18.94 10.37
CA ILE A 5 -24.38 -18.31 9.07
C ILE A 5 -25.53 -18.71 8.12
N PRO A 6 -26.16 -17.77 7.41
CA PRO A 6 -27.20 -18.07 6.42
C PRO A 6 -26.67 -19.06 5.37
N ARG A 7 -27.42 -20.14 5.10
CA ARG A 7 -27.03 -21.22 4.16
C ARG A 7 -26.85 -20.73 2.71
N ASP A 8 -27.42 -19.58 2.42
CA ASP A 8 -27.40 -18.86 1.16
C ASP A 8 -26.03 -18.22 0.87
N LEU A 9 -25.19 -17.97 1.89
CA LEU A 9 -23.79 -17.55 1.73
C LEU A 9 -22.82 -18.71 1.41
N ILE A 10 -23.27 -19.97 1.49
CA ILE A 10 -22.44 -21.16 1.24
C ILE A 10 -22.50 -21.60 -0.24
N LYS A 11 -23.41 -21.03 -1.05
CA LYS A 11 -23.54 -21.41 -2.48
C LYS A 11 -22.38 -20.99 -3.37
N HIS A 12 -21.42 -20.21 -2.87
CA HIS A 12 -20.24 -19.78 -3.62
C HIS A 12 -18.96 -20.59 -3.34
N LEU A 13 -19.05 -21.69 -2.56
CA LEU A 13 -17.86 -22.45 -2.14
C LEU A 13 -17.82 -23.91 -2.62
N GLU A 14 -18.78 -24.37 -3.41
CA GLU A 14 -18.70 -25.69 -4.05
C GLU A 14 -18.00 -25.58 -5.42
N TRP A 15 -16.68 -25.41 -5.40
CA TRP A 15 -15.87 -25.58 -6.60
C TRP A 15 -15.74 -27.07 -6.93
N LYS A 16 -16.26 -27.47 -8.10
CA LYS A 16 -16.14 -28.84 -8.59
C LYS A 16 -14.80 -29.02 -9.33
N PRO A 17 -14.02 -30.08 -9.04
CA PRO A 17 -12.84 -30.41 -9.82
C PRO A 17 -13.20 -30.56 -11.31
N GLY A 18 -12.57 -29.75 -12.17
CA GLY A 18 -12.81 -29.75 -13.63
C GLY A 18 -13.65 -28.59 -14.17
N GLN A 19 -14.14 -27.68 -13.33
CA GLN A 19 -14.70 -26.40 -13.80
C GLN A 19 -13.63 -25.30 -13.77
N GLU A 20 -13.52 -24.53 -14.87
CA GLU A 20 -12.71 -23.32 -14.87
C GLU A 20 -13.13 -22.42 -13.70
N PRO A 21 -12.17 -21.93 -12.89
CA PRO A 21 -12.49 -21.04 -11.80
C PRO A 21 -13.25 -19.83 -12.34
N PRO A 22 -14.30 -19.36 -11.65
CA PRO A 22 -15.06 -18.21 -12.12
C PRO A 22 -14.11 -17.04 -12.33
N THR A 23 -14.11 -16.48 -13.55
CA THR A 23 -13.36 -15.28 -13.85
C THR A 23 -13.79 -14.22 -12.85
N PRO A 24 -12.87 -13.66 -12.04
CA PRO A 24 -13.24 -12.60 -11.11
C PRO A 24 -13.93 -11.48 -11.90
N PRO A 25 -15.02 -10.90 -11.37
CA PRO A 25 -15.72 -9.83 -12.06
C PRO A 25 -14.72 -8.74 -12.42
N ARG A 26 -14.70 -8.37 -13.71
CA ARG A 26 -13.87 -7.28 -14.23
C ARG A 26 -14.38 -5.99 -13.60
N GLU A 27 -13.60 -5.38 -12.70
CA GLU A 27 -13.92 -4.05 -12.19
C GLU A 27 -13.79 -3.04 -13.34
N ASP A 28 -14.82 -2.23 -13.55
CA ASP A 28 -14.77 -1.15 -14.53
C ASP A 28 -13.62 -0.17 -14.17
N PRO A 29 -12.93 0.44 -15.17
CA PRO A 29 -11.89 1.42 -14.92
C PRO A 29 -12.42 2.53 -14.00
N VAL A 30 -11.78 2.74 -12.85
CA VAL A 30 -12.18 3.78 -11.91
C VAL A 30 -11.56 5.10 -12.38
N HIS A 31 -12.35 5.90 -13.07
CA HIS A 31 -11.91 7.24 -13.47
C HIS A 31 -11.88 8.16 -12.23
N LEU A 32 -10.73 8.21 -11.54
CA LEU A 32 -10.51 9.14 -10.44
C LEU A 32 -10.25 10.54 -10.99
N SER A 33 -11.12 11.49 -10.62
CA SER A 33 -10.90 12.89 -10.94
C SER A 33 -9.69 13.43 -10.16
N PRO A 34 -8.86 14.30 -10.78
CA PRO A 34 -7.90 15.16 -10.11
C PRO A 34 -8.43 15.77 -8.80
N THR A 35 -7.91 15.34 -7.63
CA THR A 35 -8.28 15.92 -6.34
C THR A 35 -7.40 17.12 -6.02
N THR A 36 -8.01 18.25 -5.64
CA THR A 36 -7.26 19.37 -5.03
C THR A 36 -6.80 18.92 -3.65
N ILE A 37 -5.49 18.77 -3.47
CA ILE A 37 -4.93 18.32 -2.19
C ILE A 37 -5.04 19.42 -1.15
N ALA A 38 -5.75 19.14 -0.05
CA ALA A 38 -5.69 19.97 1.13
C ALA A 38 -4.29 19.88 1.77
N ASN A 39 -3.64 21.04 1.95
CA ASN A 39 -2.30 21.17 2.54
C ASN A 39 -1.19 20.41 1.78
N PRO A 40 -0.73 20.91 0.62
CA PRO A 40 0.27 20.24 -0.20
C PRO A 40 1.65 20.04 0.48
N ALA A 41 1.95 20.76 1.56
CA ALA A 41 3.19 20.61 2.33
C ALA A 41 3.28 19.29 3.13
N THR A 42 2.18 18.54 3.28
CA THR A 42 2.16 17.22 3.96
C THR A 42 2.38 16.06 3.01
N TYR A 43 2.72 16.34 1.74
CA TYR A 43 2.95 15.35 0.69
C TYR A 43 4.37 15.44 0.16
N ILE A 44 4.92 14.31 -0.26
CA ILE A 44 6.19 14.21 -0.99
C ILE A 44 5.89 13.93 -2.46
N LEU A 45 6.55 14.65 -3.36
CA LEU A 45 6.55 14.37 -4.78
C LEU A 45 7.36 13.12 -5.08
N LEU A 46 6.69 12.08 -5.55
CA LEU A 46 7.31 10.99 -6.31
C LEU A 46 7.26 11.40 -7.79
N PRO A 47 8.42 11.75 -8.41
CA PRO A 47 8.47 12.17 -9.80
C PRO A 47 7.94 11.09 -10.73
N GLU A 48 7.43 11.48 -11.90
CA GLU A 48 7.04 10.55 -12.94
C GLU A 48 8.11 9.48 -13.22
N GLY A 49 7.65 8.27 -13.54
CA GLY A 49 8.55 7.14 -13.70
C GLY A 49 7.85 5.91 -14.22
N LYS A 50 8.52 4.77 -14.03
CA LYS A 50 8.03 3.45 -14.44
C LYS A 50 7.93 2.52 -13.24
N TYR A 51 6.85 1.76 -13.13
CA TYR A 51 6.81 0.57 -12.30
C TYR A 51 6.49 -0.64 -13.18
N GLY A 52 7.38 -1.63 -13.18
CA GLY A 52 7.30 -2.74 -14.12
C GLY A 52 7.37 -2.24 -15.58
N LYS A 53 6.31 -2.51 -16.34
CA LYS A 53 6.12 -2.08 -17.74
C LYS A 53 5.17 -0.89 -17.91
N TYR A 54 4.68 -0.31 -16.81
CA TYR A 54 3.70 0.77 -16.83
C TYR A 54 4.34 2.09 -16.39
N ASP A 55 3.93 3.17 -17.03
CA ASP A 55 4.30 4.53 -16.65
C ASP A 55 3.39 5.04 -15.53
N TYR A 56 3.89 5.95 -14.71
CA TYR A 56 3.08 6.73 -13.77
C TYR A 56 3.48 8.21 -13.82
N PRO A 57 2.52 9.13 -13.64
CA PRO A 57 2.77 10.57 -13.68
C PRO A 57 3.43 11.00 -12.37
N ASP A 58 3.73 12.29 -12.23
CA ASP A 58 4.05 12.87 -10.93
C ASP A 58 2.95 12.52 -9.89
N LEU A 59 3.35 11.89 -8.78
CA LEU A 59 2.48 11.52 -7.68
C LEU A 59 2.81 12.32 -6.42
N LEU A 60 1.77 12.62 -5.64
CA LEU A 60 1.89 13.21 -4.31
C LEU A 60 1.51 12.14 -3.29
N ILE A 61 2.49 11.74 -2.48
CA ILE A 61 2.33 10.69 -1.47
C ILE A 61 2.30 11.34 -0.09
N GLY A 62 1.25 11.05 0.68
CA GLY A 62 1.12 11.57 2.05
C GLY A 62 2.30 11.13 2.90
N MET A 63 2.95 12.08 3.58
CA MET A 63 4.04 11.80 4.52
C MET A 63 3.58 10.93 5.70
N GLN A 64 2.30 10.98 6.04
CA GLN A 64 1.68 10.27 7.14
C GLN A 64 0.55 9.35 6.64
N ARG A 65 0.23 8.33 7.44
CA ARG A 65 -1.01 7.56 7.26
C ARG A 65 -2.22 8.46 7.51
N LEU A 66 -3.36 8.11 6.91
CA LEU A 66 -4.59 8.88 7.03
C LEU A 66 -5.01 9.05 8.50
N SER A 67 -5.17 10.29 8.91
CA SER A 67 -5.77 10.69 10.19
C SER A 67 -7.25 10.93 10.04
N TYR A 68 -7.99 10.73 11.13
CA TYR A 68 -9.41 11.05 11.18
C TYR A 68 -9.60 12.58 11.14
N ASN A 69 -10.29 13.06 10.11
CA ASN A 69 -10.58 14.47 9.85
C ASN A 69 -12.02 14.65 9.32
N ALA A 70 -12.43 15.87 8.95
CA ALA A 70 -13.79 16.13 8.48
C ALA A 70 -14.16 15.40 7.16
N GLU A 71 -13.19 15.20 6.26
CA GLU A 71 -13.41 14.47 5.00
C GLU A 71 -13.61 12.97 5.27
N VAL A 72 -12.78 12.40 6.14
CA VAL A 72 -12.93 11.01 6.60
C VAL A 72 -14.25 10.82 7.32
N GLU A 73 -14.66 11.74 8.20
CA GLU A 73 -15.95 11.69 8.89
C GLU A 73 -17.12 11.66 7.90
N ALA A 74 -17.05 12.44 6.82
CA ALA A 74 -18.06 12.44 5.77
C ALA A 74 -18.15 11.09 5.04
N VAL A 75 -17.00 10.46 4.73
CA VAL A 75 -16.97 9.10 4.17
C VAL A 75 -17.50 8.08 5.18
N ASN A 76 -17.04 8.15 6.43
CA ASN A 76 -17.41 7.27 7.53
C ASN A 76 -18.93 7.26 7.75
N THR A 77 -19.54 8.45 7.83
CA THR A 77 -21.00 8.63 7.92
C THR A 77 -21.72 8.05 6.69
N ARG A 78 -21.27 8.36 5.47
CA ARG A 78 -21.91 7.89 4.22
C ARG A 78 -21.90 6.37 4.09
N LYS A 79 -20.82 5.72 4.53
CA LYS A 79 -20.63 4.27 4.46
C LYS A 79 -21.18 3.53 5.68
N SER A 80 -21.74 4.25 6.66
CA SER A 80 -22.16 3.71 7.95
C SER A 80 -21.03 2.92 8.63
N TRP A 81 -19.81 3.43 8.52
CA TRP A 81 -18.65 2.92 9.25
C TRP A 81 -18.58 3.58 10.63
N GLU A 82 -17.92 2.91 11.58
CA GLU A 82 -17.74 3.39 12.96
C GLU A 82 -16.26 3.65 13.26
N TRP A 83 -15.57 4.36 12.37
CA TRP A 83 -14.15 4.64 12.53
C TRP A 83 -13.86 5.84 13.41
N LYS A 84 -12.65 5.82 13.96
CA LYS A 84 -12.00 6.89 14.71
C LYS A 84 -10.50 6.69 14.58
N ASN A 85 -9.70 7.66 15.04
CA ASN A 85 -8.28 7.39 15.28
C ASN A 85 -8.17 6.24 16.30
N THR A 86 -7.58 5.13 15.89
CA THR A 86 -7.42 3.94 16.73
C THR A 86 -5.98 3.70 17.13
N ALA A 87 -5.04 4.47 16.58
CA ALA A 87 -3.64 4.40 16.94
C ALA A 87 -2.98 5.78 16.91
N LYS A 88 -1.90 5.88 17.68
CA LYS A 88 -1.01 7.03 17.78
C LYS A 88 0.40 6.55 17.51
N ASP A 89 1.15 7.25 16.67
CA ASP A 89 2.58 7.00 16.53
C ASP A 89 3.33 7.58 17.75
N ALA A 90 3.23 6.94 18.90
CA ALA A 90 3.70 7.48 20.17
C ALA A 90 5.23 7.51 20.34
N ALA A 91 5.99 6.86 19.43
CA ALA A 91 7.42 6.64 19.59
C ALA A 91 8.29 7.38 18.54
N SER A 92 7.71 8.25 17.72
CA SER A 92 8.49 9.21 16.92
C SER A 92 8.55 10.54 17.65
N ALA A 93 9.55 11.38 17.35
CA ALA A 93 9.59 12.76 17.83
C ALA A 93 8.34 13.57 17.42
N HIS A 94 7.54 13.04 16.49
CA HIS A 94 6.34 13.66 15.93
C HIS A 94 5.15 12.71 16.06
N THR A 95 4.60 12.63 17.27
CA THR A 95 3.42 11.78 17.48
C THR A 95 2.23 12.31 16.70
N TYR A 96 1.66 11.48 15.83
CA TYR A 96 0.42 11.78 15.12
C TYR A 96 -0.57 10.63 15.26
N ASP A 97 -1.85 10.97 15.22
CA ASP A 97 -2.93 9.99 15.27
C ASP A 97 -3.27 9.53 13.85
N PHE A 98 -3.60 8.26 13.69
CA PHE A 98 -4.05 7.73 12.40
C PHE A 98 -5.20 6.72 12.56
N ILE A 99 -5.91 6.52 11.46
CA ILE A 99 -6.98 5.54 11.35
C ILE A 99 -6.31 4.18 11.14
N GLY A 100 -6.39 3.34 12.15
CA GLY A 100 -6.10 1.92 12.06
C GLY A 100 -7.37 1.08 12.14
N ASN A 101 -7.19 -0.21 12.41
CA ASN A 101 -8.26 -1.19 12.60
C ASN A 101 -9.17 -1.35 11.37
N MET A 102 -8.67 -0.97 10.19
CA MET A 102 -9.33 -1.19 8.91
C MET A 102 -8.81 -2.47 8.27
N ASN A 103 -9.71 -3.22 7.62
CA ASN A 103 -9.28 -4.31 6.76
C ASN A 103 -8.79 -3.76 5.40
N HIS A 104 -8.23 -4.61 4.55
CA HIS A 104 -7.66 -4.17 3.28
C HIS A 104 -8.71 -3.46 2.41
N GLN A 105 -9.87 -4.08 2.18
CA GLN A 105 -10.93 -3.53 1.35
C GLN A 105 -11.38 -2.15 1.83
N GLN A 106 -11.58 -2.01 3.13
CA GLN A 106 -11.94 -0.75 3.79
C GLN A 106 -10.87 0.34 3.58
N ALA A 107 -9.59 0.01 3.69
CA ALA A 107 -8.51 0.96 3.49
C ALA A 107 -8.43 1.46 2.03
N ILE A 108 -8.58 0.55 1.05
CA ILE A 108 -8.62 0.92 -0.37
C ILE A 108 -9.86 1.77 -0.69
N GLU A 109 -11.02 1.37 -0.19
CA GLU A 109 -12.27 2.09 -0.39
C GLU A 109 -12.24 3.48 0.23
N LEU A 110 -11.67 3.65 1.43
CA LEU A 110 -11.48 4.97 2.06
C LEU A 110 -10.67 5.90 1.16
N ASN A 111 -9.49 5.45 0.70
CA ASN A 111 -8.67 6.27 -0.20
C ASN A 111 -9.44 6.64 -1.48
N ARG A 112 -10.15 5.68 -2.08
CA ARG A 112 -10.95 5.90 -3.29
C ARG A 112 -12.04 6.95 -3.08
N GLU A 113 -12.76 6.88 -1.97
CA GLU A 113 -13.82 7.84 -1.61
C GLU A 113 -13.28 9.25 -1.31
N LEU A 114 -12.00 9.36 -0.94
CA LEU A 114 -11.28 10.62 -0.78
C LEU A 114 -10.63 11.11 -2.09
N GLY A 115 -10.86 10.43 -3.22
CA GLY A 115 -10.25 10.76 -4.51
C GLY A 115 -8.75 10.45 -4.58
N ASN A 116 -8.27 9.53 -3.74
CA ASN A 116 -6.90 9.04 -3.69
C ASN A 116 -6.82 7.58 -4.18
N ILE A 117 -5.60 7.13 -4.46
CA ILE A 117 -5.25 5.71 -4.53
C ILE A 117 -4.40 5.32 -3.33
N THR A 118 -4.24 4.01 -3.13
CA THR A 118 -3.34 3.42 -2.14
C THR A 118 -2.06 2.97 -2.85
N LEU A 119 -0.92 3.03 -2.18
CA LEU A 119 0.35 2.50 -2.71
C LEU A 119 0.20 1.04 -3.10
N SER A 120 0.54 0.68 -4.34
CA SER A 120 0.82 -0.71 -4.69
C SER A 120 2.17 -1.14 -4.11
N THR A 121 2.50 -2.43 -4.16
CA THR A 121 3.81 -2.92 -3.68
C THR A 121 4.97 -2.26 -4.40
N VAL A 122 4.83 -1.98 -5.70
CA VAL A 122 5.88 -1.33 -6.49
C VAL A 122 6.00 0.15 -6.16
N LEU A 123 4.87 0.87 -6.09
CA LEU A 123 4.89 2.29 -5.71
C LEU A 123 5.40 2.48 -4.27
N GLY A 124 5.03 1.57 -3.36
CA GLY A 124 5.56 1.55 -2.00
C GLY A 124 7.07 1.36 -1.96
N ARG A 125 7.61 0.44 -2.77
CA ARG A 125 9.07 0.28 -2.94
C ARG A 125 9.73 1.56 -3.46
N GLU A 126 9.21 2.12 -4.56
CA GLU A 126 9.76 3.35 -5.16
C GLU A 126 9.74 4.51 -4.16
N PHE A 127 8.68 4.62 -3.35
CA PHE A 127 8.61 5.63 -2.32
C PHE A 127 9.66 5.44 -1.22
N VAL A 128 9.84 4.22 -0.71
CA VAL A 128 10.88 3.92 0.31
C VAL A 128 12.28 4.19 -0.25
N LYS A 129 12.53 3.82 -1.52
CA LYS A 129 13.78 4.11 -2.22
C LYS A 129 14.03 5.61 -2.35
N LEU A 130 13.01 6.36 -2.77
CA LEU A 130 13.06 7.81 -2.93
C LEU A 130 13.38 8.53 -1.61
N LEU A 131 12.72 8.12 -0.51
CA LEU A 131 13.00 8.67 0.82
C LEU A 131 14.46 8.49 1.21
N ARG A 132 15.02 7.30 0.96
CA ARG A 132 16.42 7.01 1.23
C ARG A 132 17.37 7.85 0.39
N GLU A 133 17.14 7.92 -0.92
CA GLU A 133 17.95 8.78 -1.80
C GLU A 133 17.93 10.23 -1.33
N GLY A 134 16.78 10.71 -0.84
CA GLY A 134 16.66 12.03 -0.25
C GLY A 134 17.48 12.21 1.04
N ILE A 135 17.49 11.21 1.91
CA ILE A 135 18.33 11.19 3.13
C ILE A 135 19.82 11.20 2.77
N ASP A 136 20.19 10.55 1.66
CA ASP A 136 21.56 10.44 1.13
C ASP A 136 21.98 11.67 0.29
N GLY A 137 21.11 12.69 0.17
CA GLY A 137 21.46 14.00 -0.40
C GLY A 137 20.74 14.37 -1.69
N ARG A 138 19.85 13.52 -2.22
CA ARG A 138 18.98 13.91 -3.35
C ARG A 138 17.99 14.99 -2.88
N ILE A 139 17.88 16.08 -3.63
CA ILE A 139 16.86 17.10 -3.34
C ILE A 139 15.48 16.51 -3.66
N MET A 140 14.64 16.47 -2.63
CA MET A 140 13.25 16.01 -2.70
C MET A 140 12.31 17.20 -2.57
N TYR A 141 11.16 17.15 -3.25
CA TYR A 141 10.18 18.25 -3.23
C TYR A 141 8.89 17.81 -2.56
N GLY A 142 8.28 18.73 -1.81
CA GLY A 142 6.94 18.58 -1.29
C GLY A 142 5.89 18.82 -2.37
N GLY A 143 4.62 18.57 -2.04
CA GLY A 143 3.52 18.94 -2.94
C GLY A 143 3.40 20.44 -3.17
N ASP A 144 3.94 21.26 -2.26
CA ASP A 144 4.01 22.71 -2.32
C ASP A 144 5.20 23.22 -3.16
N ARG A 145 5.97 22.30 -3.76
CA ARG A 145 7.20 22.56 -4.55
C ARG A 145 8.38 23.09 -3.75
N ASN A 146 8.30 23.11 -2.42
CA ASN A 146 9.45 23.44 -1.59
C ASN A 146 10.32 22.20 -1.39
N PRO A 147 11.65 22.35 -1.27
CA PRO A 147 12.50 21.25 -0.85
C PRO A 147 12.07 20.71 0.51
N VAL A 148 11.92 19.39 0.62
CA VAL A 148 11.66 18.71 1.89
C VAL A 148 12.96 18.62 2.66
N VAL A 149 12.99 19.20 3.86
CA VAL A 149 14.18 19.15 4.73
C VAL A 149 14.52 17.71 5.10
N ARG A 150 15.81 17.43 5.27
CA ARG A 150 16.34 16.07 5.48
C ARG A 150 15.74 15.39 6.71
N GLU A 151 15.55 16.15 7.79
CA GLU A 151 14.96 15.67 9.04
C GLU A 151 13.56 15.09 8.80
N LYS A 152 12.77 15.77 7.95
CA LYS A 152 11.43 15.31 7.61
C LYS A 152 11.44 14.03 6.79
N LEU A 153 12.41 13.86 5.89
CA LEU A 153 12.59 12.62 5.13
C LEU A 153 12.95 11.45 6.04
N ILE A 154 13.82 11.69 7.04
CA ILE A 154 14.18 10.69 8.06
C ILE A 154 12.95 10.29 8.86
N GLU A 155 12.12 11.23 9.28
CA GLU A 155 10.87 10.93 10.00
C GLU A 155 9.96 10.00 9.20
N VAL A 156 9.70 10.32 7.93
CA VAL A 156 8.80 9.51 7.07
C VAL A 156 9.40 8.12 6.83
N TYR A 157 10.71 8.05 6.56
CA TYR A 157 11.42 6.78 6.37
C TYR A 157 11.39 5.91 7.64
N ASN A 158 11.59 6.51 8.81
CA ASN A 158 11.55 5.80 10.09
C ASN A 158 10.12 5.37 10.47
N ASP A 159 9.09 6.17 10.18
CA ASP A 159 7.68 5.75 10.35
C ASP A 159 7.38 4.46 9.57
N MET A 160 7.96 4.29 8.37
CA MET A 160 7.79 3.09 7.55
C MET A 160 8.68 1.91 7.97
N THR A 161 9.97 2.16 8.26
CA THR A 161 10.99 1.09 8.31
C THR A 161 11.59 0.82 9.69
N GLU A 162 11.46 1.74 10.64
CA GLU A 162 12.20 1.67 11.90
C GLU A 162 11.67 0.54 12.80
N LYS A 163 12.59 -0.30 13.26
CA LYS A 163 12.31 -1.38 14.21
C LYS A 163 12.05 -0.79 15.61
N ARG A 164 10.80 -0.68 16.02
CA ARG A 164 10.40 -0.28 17.39
C ARG A 164 8.99 -0.75 17.72
N ASP A 165 8.64 -0.72 19.01
CA ASP A 165 7.29 -0.98 19.53
C ASP A 165 6.54 0.35 19.77
N PRO A 166 5.22 0.45 19.52
CA PRO A 166 4.34 -0.57 18.97
C PRO A 166 4.60 -0.87 17.49
N TRP A 167 4.14 -2.05 17.04
CA TRP A 167 4.03 -2.39 15.62
C TRP A 167 3.40 -1.24 14.84
N ARG A 168 3.88 -0.97 13.63
CA ARG A 168 3.18 -0.16 12.63
C ARG A 168 3.31 -0.76 11.25
N SER A 169 2.25 -0.60 10.48
CA SER A 169 2.13 -1.17 9.16
C SER A 169 1.15 -0.34 8.34
N GLU A 170 1.25 -0.50 7.03
CA GLU A 170 0.30 0.05 6.08
C GLU A 170 -0.11 -1.02 5.07
N TRP A 171 -1.36 -0.93 4.63
CA TRP A 171 -1.87 -1.71 3.52
C TRP A 171 -1.26 -1.23 2.21
N PHE A 172 -0.87 -2.18 1.36
CA PHE A 172 -0.62 -1.92 -0.05
C PHE A 172 -1.76 -2.48 -0.89
N ASP A 173 -2.12 -1.77 -1.96
CA ASP A 173 -3.12 -2.19 -2.93
C ASP A 173 -2.51 -3.18 -3.93
N THR A 174 -2.21 -4.37 -3.42
CA THR A 174 -1.69 -5.47 -4.23
C THR A 174 -2.25 -6.76 -3.68
N LYS A 175 -2.98 -7.48 -4.54
CA LYS A 175 -3.64 -8.75 -4.22
C LYS A 175 -3.04 -9.88 -5.03
N PHE A 176 -2.94 -11.06 -4.42
CA PHE A 176 -2.42 -12.27 -5.06
C PHE A 176 -3.50 -13.35 -5.10
N THR A 177 -3.68 -13.97 -6.26
CA THR A 177 -4.65 -15.05 -6.50
C THR A 177 -3.92 -16.24 -7.10
N ALA A 178 -4.12 -17.45 -6.56
CA ALA A 178 -3.46 -18.63 -7.11
C ALA A 178 -3.97 -18.95 -8.52
N ARG A 179 -3.06 -19.32 -9.41
CA ARG A 179 -3.34 -19.76 -10.78
C ARG A 179 -2.43 -20.92 -11.14
N GLY A 180 -2.96 -22.14 -11.14
CA GLY A 180 -2.15 -23.35 -11.32
C GLY A 180 -1.05 -23.45 -10.26
N GLU A 181 0.20 -23.54 -10.70
CA GLU A 181 1.39 -23.57 -9.83
C GLU A 181 1.93 -22.17 -9.48
N GLY A 182 1.36 -21.12 -10.08
CA GLY A 182 1.77 -19.73 -9.91
C GLY A 182 0.71 -18.86 -9.24
N PHE A 183 0.90 -17.55 -9.35
CA PHE A 183 -0.05 -16.54 -8.88
C PHE A 183 -0.33 -15.54 -10.00
N ASP A 184 -1.54 -15.03 -10.06
CA ASP A 184 -1.81 -13.73 -10.65
C ASP A 184 -1.68 -12.65 -9.57
N VAL A 185 -1.24 -11.47 -9.98
CA VAL A 185 -1.15 -10.27 -9.14
C VAL A 185 -2.08 -9.18 -9.68
N THR A 186 -2.85 -8.56 -8.79
CA THR A 186 -3.78 -7.46 -9.12
C THR A 186 -3.40 -6.20 -8.37
N TYR A 187 -3.25 -5.08 -9.09
CA TYR A 187 -2.79 -3.81 -8.54
C TYR A 187 -3.21 -2.62 -9.42
N PRO A 188 -3.30 -1.40 -8.88
CA PRO A 188 -3.69 -0.23 -9.65
C PRO A 188 -2.53 0.24 -10.54
N ILE A 189 -2.88 0.66 -11.76
CA ILE A 189 -1.99 1.26 -12.73
C ILE A 189 -2.53 2.58 -13.26
N PHE A 190 -1.63 3.45 -13.70
CA PHE A 190 -2.03 4.70 -14.35
C PHE A 190 -2.05 4.53 -15.88
N LYS A 191 -3.18 4.84 -16.51
CA LYS A 191 -3.36 4.71 -17.96
C LYS A 191 -4.51 5.60 -18.44
N ASN A 192 -4.37 6.18 -19.63
CA ASN A 192 -5.40 7.03 -20.26
C ASN A 192 -5.92 8.11 -19.30
N ASP A 193 -5.02 8.78 -18.60
CA ASP A 193 -5.29 9.81 -17.58
C ASP A 193 -6.03 9.37 -16.31
N GLY A 194 -6.33 8.08 -16.15
CA GLY A 194 -7.02 7.52 -14.99
C GLY A 194 -6.26 6.35 -14.34
N TRP A 195 -6.83 5.83 -13.25
CA TRP A 195 -6.35 4.63 -12.58
C TRP A 195 -7.20 3.43 -12.99
N GLU A 196 -6.56 2.34 -13.43
CA GLU A 196 -7.24 1.07 -13.71
C GLU A 196 -6.57 -0.07 -12.96
N TYR A 197 -7.32 -1.11 -12.59
CA TYR A 197 -6.70 -2.34 -12.09
C TYR A 197 -6.30 -3.22 -13.26
N VAL A 198 -5.09 -3.78 -13.16
CA VAL A 198 -4.67 -4.89 -14.02
C VAL A 198 -4.47 -6.13 -13.19
N THR A 199 -4.73 -7.27 -13.83
CA THR A 199 -4.38 -8.60 -13.33
C THR A 199 -3.46 -9.25 -14.35
N GLU A 200 -2.29 -9.69 -13.90
CA GLU A 200 -1.30 -10.35 -14.75
C GLU A 200 -0.57 -11.44 -13.97
N GLU A 201 0.11 -12.33 -14.70
CA GLU A 201 0.91 -13.39 -14.10
C GLU A 201 2.03 -12.78 -13.26
N LEU A 202 2.16 -13.26 -12.02
CA LEU A 202 3.21 -12.82 -11.10
C LEU A 202 4.56 -13.37 -11.58
N GLU A 203 5.53 -12.48 -11.75
CA GLU A 203 6.88 -12.88 -12.15
C GLU A 203 7.58 -13.75 -11.10
N GLU A 204 8.69 -14.36 -11.52
CA GLU A 204 9.57 -15.09 -10.62
C GLU A 204 9.94 -14.22 -9.40
N HIS A 205 9.78 -14.81 -8.23
CA HIS A 205 9.98 -14.16 -6.94
C HIS A 205 10.52 -15.17 -5.92
N LEU A 206 11.03 -14.65 -4.81
CA LEU A 206 11.43 -15.45 -3.67
C LEU A 206 10.22 -16.20 -3.10
N LYS A 207 10.25 -17.54 -3.08
CA LYS A 207 9.10 -18.36 -2.58
C LYS A 207 9.15 -18.66 -1.08
N GLU A 208 10.25 -18.34 -0.41
CA GLU A 208 10.51 -18.69 0.98
C GLU A 208 10.35 -17.50 1.91
N LYS A 209 9.83 -17.76 3.12
CA LYS A 209 9.84 -16.79 4.21
C LYS A 209 11.25 -16.68 4.78
N LYS A 210 11.89 -15.52 4.65
CA LYS A 210 13.23 -15.28 5.22
C LYS A 210 13.55 -13.79 5.35
N CYS A 211 14.62 -13.48 6.08
CA CYS A 211 15.21 -12.16 6.04
C CYS A 211 15.96 -11.95 4.72
N ILE A 212 15.89 -10.73 4.21
CA ILE A 212 16.59 -10.24 3.03
C ILE A 212 17.22 -8.87 3.33
N ASN A 213 18.14 -8.44 2.47
CA ASN A 213 18.70 -7.10 2.55
C ASN A 213 17.70 -6.08 1.98
N MET A 214 17.40 -5.04 2.75
CA MET A 214 16.48 -3.97 2.32
C MET A 214 16.98 -3.30 1.03
N ASN A 215 18.28 -3.03 0.92
CA ASN A 215 18.86 -2.35 -0.24
C ASN A 215 18.75 -3.22 -1.50
N ASP A 216 19.03 -4.52 -1.36
CA ASP A 216 18.84 -5.51 -2.43
C ASP A 216 17.39 -5.48 -2.93
N TRP A 217 16.40 -5.51 -2.04
CA TRP A 217 15.00 -5.43 -2.43
C TRP A 217 14.65 -4.10 -3.15
N LEU A 218 15.14 -2.96 -2.64
CA LEU A 218 14.89 -1.65 -3.24
C LEU A 218 15.53 -1.51 -4.63
N LEU A 219 16.66 -2.17 -4.90
CA LEU A 219 17.40 -2.05 -6.15
C LEU A 219 17.12 -3.18 -7.16
N HIS A 220 16.75 -4.38 -6.69
CA HIS A 220 16.78 -5.62 -7.48
C HIS A 220 15.50 -6.45 -7.36
N SER A 221 14.36 -5.84 -7.07
CA SER A 221 13.05 -6.54 -7.12
C SER A 221 12.61 -6.86 -8.55
N ASN A 222 11.59 -7.71 -8.67
CA ASN A 222 10.93 -8.01 -9.96
C ASN A 222 9.98 -6.86 -10.39
N LEU A 223 9.30 -7.02 -11.53
CA LEU A 223 8.40 -5.97 -12.05
C LEU A 223 7.22 -5.66 -11.11
N HIS A 224 6.86 -6.61 -10.24
CA HIS A 224 5.78 -6.49 -9.24
C HIS A 224 6.27 -6.04 -7.86
N GLY A 225 7.54 -5.62 -7.75
CA GLY A 225 8.09 -5.08 -6.50
C GLY A 225 8.39 -6.15 -5.45
N LEU A 226 8.43 -7.43 -5.83
CA LEU A 226 8.79 -8.52 -4.94
C LEU A 226 10.28 -8.84 -5.01
N PRO A 227 10.89 -9.36 -3.92
CA PRO A 227 12.26 -9.86 -3.92
C PRO A 227 12.43 -11.01 -4.92
N ARG A 228 13.60 -11.07 -5.57
CA ARG A 228 13.95 -12.12 -6.54
C ARG A 228 14.46 -13.38 -5.84
N PRO A 229 14.48 -14.53 -6.52
CA PRO A 229 15.22 -15.71 -6.04
C PRO A 229 16.67 -15.34 -5.71
N GLY A 230 17.21 -15.93 -4.65
CA GLY A 230 18.59 -15.66 -4.22
C GLY A 230 18.80 -14.40 -3.39
N SER A 231 17.80 -13.52 -3.21
CA SER A 231 17.91 -12.40 -2.26
C SER A 231 18.29 -12.92 -0.86
N THR A 232 19.28 -12.30 -0.22
CA THR A 232 19.79 -12.69 1.11
C THR A 232 20.00 -11.45 1.99
N GLY A 233 20.03 -11.61 3.32
CA GLY A 233 20.31 -10.53 4.28
C GLY A 233 19.50 -10.66 5.57
N SER A 234 19.53 -9.61 6.40
CA SER A 234 19.02 -9.64 7.79
C SER A 234 18.05 -8.52 8.16
N ASP A 235 17.77 -7.58 7.25
CA ASP A 235 17.24 -6.25 7.65
C ASP A 235 15.75 -6.09 7.38
N LEU A 236 15.23 -6.88 6.43
CA LEU A 236 13.84 -6.91 6.02
C LEU A 236 13.32 -8.35 6.03
N TYR A 237 12.30 -8.64 6.81
CA TYR A 237 11.65 -9.95 6.84
C TYR A 237 10.59 -10.05 5.74
N TYR A 238 10.75 -11.01 4.84
CA TYR A 238 9.86 -11.19 3.71
C TYR A 238 8.89 -12.35 3.92
N TRP A 239 7.60 -12.12 3.65
CA TRP A 239 6.59 -13.17 3.51
C TRP A 239 6.11 -13.24 2.06
N PRO A 240 6.24 -14.41 1.40
CA PRO A 240 5.81 -14.57 0.02
C PRO A 240 4.28 -14.52 -0.12
N PRO A 241 3.79 -14.26 -1.34
CA PRO A 241 2.37 -14.36 -1.67
C PRO A 241 1.74 -15.71 -1.26
N SER A 242 0.46 -15.66 -0.92
CA SER A 242 -0.40 -16.84 -0.78
C SER A 242 -1.75 -16.62 -1.45
N ASN A 243 -2.56 -17.66 -1.63
CA ASN A 243 -3.85 -17.51 -2.33
C ASN A 243 -4.78 -16.56 -1.57
N GLY A 244 -5.35 -15.56 -2.27
CA GLY A 244 -6.26 -14.58 -1.71
C GLY A 244 -5.62 -13.58 -0.75
N SER A 245 -4.28 -13.53 -0.70
CA SER A 245 -3.55 -12.62 0.17
C SER A 245 -3.39 -11.22 -0.42
N VAL A 246 -3.01 -10.29 0.44
CA VAL A 246 -2.70 -8.91 0.09
C VAL A 246 -1.36 -8.49 0.67
N ALA A 247 -0.73 -7.51 0.02
CA ALA A 247 0.52 -6.94 0.47
C ALA A 247 0.34 -5.92 1.61
N ARG A 248 1.35 -5.87 2.48
CA ARG A 248 1.51 -4.85 3.51
C ARG A 248 2.99 -4.61 3.76
N PHE A 249 3.32 -3.40 4.18
CA PHE A 249 4.66 -3.07 4.65
C PHE A 249 4.58 -2.57 6.08
N GLY A 250 5.62 -2.77 6.88
CA GLY A 250 5.64 -2.25 8.25
C GLY A 250 6.84 -2.70 9.05
N ALA A 251 6.94 -2.22 10.28
CA ALA A 251 8.04 -2.53 11.17
C ALA A 251 7.55 -2.83 12.60
N TYR A 252 8.17 -3.85 13.20
CA TYR A 252 7.95 -4.31 14.56
C TYR A 252 9.24 -4.16 15.39
N SER A 253 9.22 -4.54 16.68
CA SER A 253 10.38 -4.43 17.58
C SER A 253 11.66 -5.04 16.99
N ASP A 254 11.52 -6.16 16.28
CA ASP A 254 12.66 -7.01 15.90
C ASP A 254 13.00 -6.90 14.40
N TRP A 255 12.03 -6.51 13.56
CA TRP A 255 12.19 -6.51 12.10
C TRP A 255 11.30 -5.48 11.39
N SER A 256 11.80 -4.96 10.26
CA SER A 256 10.93 -4.44 9.20
C SER A 256 10.42 -5.63 8.38
N ARG A 257 9.24 -5.52 7.75
CA ARG A 257 8.69 -6.60 6.95
C ARG A 257 7.96 -6.14 5.70
N LEU A 258 8.20 -6.88 4.61
CA LEU A 258 7.37 -6.87 3.42
C LEU A 258 6.52 -8.14 3.46
N GLY A 259 5.23 -7.96 3.78
CA GLY A 259 4.30 -9.07 3.97
C GLY A 259 3.35 -9.23 2.80
N CYS A 260 3.57 -10.23 1.95
CA CYS A 260 2.68 -10.54 0.82
C CYS A 260 1.68 -11.67 1.12
N GLY A 261 1.80 -12.35 2.27
CA GLY A 261 0.85 -13.38 2.73
C GLY A 261 -0.21 -12.85 3.71
N GLY A 262 -0.57 -11.57 3.65
CA GLY A 262 -1.52 -10.95 4.58
C GLY A 262 -2.96 -11.36 4.31
N TYR A 263 -3.74 -11.66 5.35
CA TYR A 263 -5.17 -11.93 5.20
C TYR A 263 -5.95 -10.61 4.99
N PRO A 264 -6.71 -10.44 3.90
CA PRO A 264 -7.36 -9.17 3.57
C PRO A 264 -8.39 -8.72 4.61
N ALA A 265 -9.01 -9.65 5.36
CA ALA A 265 -9.96 -9.31 6.41
C ALA A 265 -9.29 -9.01 7.77
N GLY A 266 -7.96 -9.17 7.87
CA GLY A 266 -7.22 -8.85 9.08
C GLY A 266 -7.38 -7.37 9.44
N ARG A 267 -7.41 -7.06 10.73
CA ARG A 267 -7.50 -5.68 11.24
C ARG A 267 -6.51 -5.53 12.38
N SER A 268 -5.90 -4.36 12.50
CA SER A 268 -5.05 -4.01 13.63
C SER A 268 -5.02 -2.49 13.78
N ALA A 269 -5.07 -1.98 15.01
CA ALA A 269 -4.89 -0.56 15.29
C ALA A 269 -3.60 0.00 14.66
N SER A 270 -2.54 -0.81 14.62
CA SER A 270 -1.26 -0.47 14.03
C SER A 270 -1.23 -0.42 12.50
N LEU A 271 -2.28 -0.88 11.83
CA LEU A 271 -2.34 -1.06 10.39
C LEU A 271 -3.23 0.01 9.74
N GLY A 272 -2.59 0.98 9.09
CA GLY A 272 -3.23 2.11 8.43
C GLY A 272 -3.05 2.10 6.91
N VAL A 273 -3.19 3.27 6.30
CA VAL A 273 -3.00 3.47 4.86
C VAL A 273 -2.55 4.91 4.58
N ARG A 274 -1.73 5.14 3.56
CA ARG A 274 -1.37 6.49 3.08
C ARG A 274 -2.17 6.86 1.84
N ALA A 275 -2.44 8.15 1.67
CA ALA A 275 -3.03 8.68 0.45
C ALA A 275 -1.96 8.86 -0.63
N VAL A 276 -2.32 8.52 -1.86
CA VAL A 276 -1.56 8.83 -3.07
C VAL A 276 -2.47 9.57 -4.03
N ALA A 277 -2.05 10.74 -4.48
CA ALA A 277 -2.80 11.58 -5.41
C ALA A 277 -1.98 11.84 -6.67
N LYS A 278 -2.65 11.98 -7.82
CA LYS A 278 -2.01 12.49 -9.05
C LYS A 278 -1.68 13.96 -8.84
N LYS A 279 -0.46 14.39 -9.14
CA LYS A 279 -0.15 15.83 -9.18
C LYS A 279 -0.89 16.45 -10.35
N THR A 280 -1.76 17.41 -10.06
CA THR A 280 -2.54 18.10 -11.08
C THR A 280 -1.73 19.33 -11.52
N GLY A 281 -1.65 19.55 -12.84
CA GLY A 281 -0.86 20.63 -13.41
C GLY A 281 -1.46 22.00 -13.08
N GLY A 282 -1.14 22.56 -11.92
CA GLY A 282 -1.15 24.01 -11.74
C GLY A 282 0.01 24.57 -12.56
N ALA A 283 -0.27 25.34 -13.61
CA ALA A 283 0.77 26.13 -14.28
C ALA A 283 1.53 26.97 -13.23
N PRO A 284 2.84 27.21 -13.40
CA PRO A 284 3.55 28.22 -12.60
C PRO A 284 2.87 29.59 -12.67
#